data_AF-A0A853AG55-F1
#
_entry.id   AF-A0A853AG55-F1
#
_cell.length_a   1.000
_cell.length_b   1.000
_cell.length_c   1.000
_cell.angle_alpha   90.00
_cell.angle_beta   90.00
_cell.angle_gamma   90.00
#
_symmetry.space_group_name_H-M   'P 1'
#
loop_
_entity.id
_entity.type
_entity.pdbx_description
1 polymer ?
#
loop_
_entity_poly.entity_id
_entity_poly.type
_entity_poly.pdbx_seq_one_letter_code
_entity_poly.pdbx_strand_id
1 'polypeptide(L)'
;MRVLSAVWAAVAAVVVAGSPAVAQAPEGVRDVDWRNAEFTVPRVGPCPQQPVPFTDGAAEVGDWVYRFTPEREVEYADVTGEGVEDALLLVECGPRNAEYSRALVAVTEGPRPLGTVVSPPTWRQVPQSCTVQDGVIAVEVEDFDTGGTWTERYRWAQSAQAFVRIDA
;
A
#
# COMPACT_ATOMS: atom_id res chain seq x y z
N MET A 1 -62.45 -56.53 5.33
CA MET A 1 -62.21 -55.11 4.99
C MET A 1 -61.40 -54.46 6.10
N ARG A 2 -60.19 -54.00 5.75
CA ARG A 2 -59.38 -52.89 6.31
C ARG A 2 -57.90 -53.28 6.32
N VAL A 3 -57.26 -52.85 5.24
CA VAL A 3 -55.81 -52.73 5.03
C VAL A 3 -55.34 -51.55 5.88
N LEU A 4 -54.21 -51.67 6.59
CA LEU A 4 -53.43 -50.51 7.03
C LEU A 4 -51.93 -50.84 6.98
N SER A 5 -51.31 -50.25 5.97
CA SER A 5 -49.87 -50.14 5.75
C SER A 5 -49.18 -49.37 6.88
N ALA A 6 -47.97 -49.77 7.24
CA ALA A 6 -47.09 -48.96 8.09
C ALA A 6 -45.79 -48.68 7.32
N VAL A 7 -45.54 -47.38 7.18
CA VAL A 7 -44.51 -46.72 6.39
C VAL A 7 -43.15 -46.85 7.08
N TRP A 8 -42.12 -47.29 6.35
CA TRP A 8 -40.73 -47.23 6.78
C TRP A 8 -40.19 -45.82 6.51
N ALA A 9 -39.83 -45.09 7.57
CA ALA A 9 -39.13 -43.81 7.47
C ALA A 9 -37.62 -44.07 7.43
N ALA A 10 -37.00 -43.87 6.28
CA ALA A 10 -35.54 -43.83 6.15
C ALA A 10 -35.04 -42.44 6.54
N VAL A 11 -34.25 -42.34 7.61
CA VAL A 11 -33.55 -41.12 8.00
C VAL A 11 -32.28 -41.03 7.16
N ALA A 12 -32.24 -40.10 6.20
CA ALA A 12 -31.03 -39.77 5.46
C ALA A 12 -30.15 -38.85 6.30
N ALA A 13 -29.00 -39.35 6.76
CA ALA A 13 -27.96 -38.54 7.36
C ALA A 13 -27.23 -37.78 6.23
N VAL A 14 -27.44 -36.46 6.17
CA VAL A 14 -26.67 -35.58 5.30
C VAL A 14 -25.32 -35.30 5.98
N VAL A 15 -24.26 -35.90 5.46
CA VAL A 15 -22.89 -35.56 5.82
C VAL A 15 -22.57 -34.23 5.12
N VAL A 16 -22.55 -33.13 5.87
CA VAL A 16 -22.02 -31.85 5.37
C VAL A 16 -20.50 -32.01 5.30
N ALA A 17 -20.00 -32.41 4.13
CA ALA A 17 -18.59 -32.33 3.81
C ALA A 17 -18.20 -30.84 3.81
N GLY A 18 -17.51 -30.39 4.86
CA GLY A 18 -16.87 -29.08 4.87
C GLY A 18 -15.82 -29.06 3.77
N SER A 19 -16.06 -28.29 2.72
CA SER A 19 -15.04 -28.02 1.70
C SER A 19 -13.81 -27.41 2.39
N PRO A 20 -12.58 -27.87 2.07
CA PRO A 20 -11.40 -27.17 2.54
C PRO A 20 -11.46 -25.75 2.00
N ALA A 21 -11.36 -24.77 2.90
CA ALA A 21 -11.17 -23.38 2.51
C ALA A 21 -9.90 -23.31 1.65
N VAL A 22 -10.07 -23.06 0.36
CA VAL A 22 -8.95 -22.81 -0.54
C VAL A 22 -8.33 -21.51 -0.01
N ALA A 23 -7.15 -21.60 0.58
CA ALA A 23 -6.39 -20.41 0.93
C ALA A 23 -6.19 -19.61 -0.36
N GLN A 24 -6.81 -18.43 -0.45
CA GLN A 24 -6.55 -17.53 -1.56
C GLN A 24 -5.06 -17.20 -1.53
N ALA A 25 -4.37 -17.37 -2.66
CA ALA A 25 -3.02 -16.87 -2.80
C ALA A 25 -3.02 -15.37 -2.45
N PRO A 26 -1.96 -14.85 -1.80
CA PRO A 26 -1.85 -13.42 -1.59
C PRO A 26 -2.02 -12.70 -2.94
N GLU A 27 -2.84 -11.66 -2.95
CA GLU A 27 -3.01 -10.80 -4.11
C GLU A 27 -1.66 -10.18 -4.46
N GLY A 28 -1.25 -10.35 -5.72
CA GLY A 28 -0.01 -9.77 -6.21
C GLY A 28 -0.09 -8.25 -6.15
N VAL A 29 1.02 -7.58 -5.91
CA VAL A 29 1.05 -6.12 -5.70
C VAL A 29 0.46 -5.31 -6.87
N ARG A 30 0.50 -5.87 -8.09
CA ARG A 30 -0.04 -5.28 -9.33
C ARG A 30 -1.54 -5.48 -9.50
N ASP A 31 -2.12 -6.47 -8.82
CA ASP A 31 -3.55 -6.78 -8.92
C ASP A 31 -4.40 -5.87 -8.03
N VAL A 32 -3.76 -5.21 -7.05
CA VAL A 32 -4.39 -4.27 -6.13
C VAL A 32 -4.89 -3.03 -6.86
N ASP A 33 -6.19 -2.74 -6.75
CA ASP A 33 -6.76 -1.45 -7.13
C ASP A 33 -6.39 -0.39 -6.08
N TRP A 34 -5.16 0.13 -6.16
CA TRP A 34 -4.59 1.06 -5.18
C TRP A 34 -5.48 2.27 -4.88
N ARG A 35 -6.25 2.73 -5.87
CA ARG A 35 -7.14 3.89 -5.69
C ARG A 35 -8.39 3.56 -4.87
N ASN A 36 -8.78 2.29 -4.77
CA ASN A 36 -9.93 1.83 -3.99
C ASN A 36 -9.56 0.82 -2.90
N ALA A 37 -8.26 0.62 -2.66
CA ALA A 37 -7.75 -0.32 -1.67
C ALA A 37 -7.71 0.28 -0.26
N GLU A 38 -7.86 -0.60 0.74
CA GLU A 38 -7.48 -0.29 2.12
C GLU A 38 -6.10 -0.85 2.42
N PHE A 39 -5.21 -0.02 2.93
CA PHE A 39 -3.90 -0.47 3.41
C PHE A 39 -3.36 0.44 4.51
N THR A 40 -2.36 -0.05 5.24
CA THR A 40 -1.68 0.78 6.25
C THR A 40 -0.71 1.72 5.55
N VAL A 41 -1.02 3.02 5.54
CA VAL A 41 -0.12 4.05 5.03
C VAL A 41 0.94 4.34 6.10
N PRO A 42 2.25 4.26 5.78
CA PRO A 42 3.32 4.69 6.68
C PRO A 42 3.22 6.17 7.07
N ARG A 43 4.07 6.63 7.98
CA ARG A 43 4.12 8.05 8.34
C ARG A 43 4.47 8.91 7.12
N VAL A 44 3.64 9.92 6.84
CA VAL A 44 3.82 10.93 5.78
C VAL A 44 3.83 12.31 6.42
N GLY A 45 5.01 12.93 6.52
CA GLY A 45 5.18 14.20 7.24
C GLY A 45 4.57 14.14 8.66
N PRO A 46 3.61 15.04 9.01
CA PRO A 46 2.96 15.03 10.32
C PRO A 46 1.92 13.92 10.50
N CYS A 47 1.44 13.32 9.41
CA CYS A 47 0.37 12.33 9.45
C CYS A 47 0.84 11.01 10.08
N PRO A 48 0.04 10.40 10.98
CA PRO A 48 0.40 9.15 11.61
C PRO A 48 0.37 7.99 10.62
N GLN A 49 1.09 6.92 10.95
CA GLN A 49 0.89 5.63 10.31
C GLN A 49 -0.46 5.06 10.76
N GLN A 50 -1.34 4.72 9.82
CA GLN A 50 -2.65 4.13 10.11
C GLN A 50 -3.24 3.41 8.89
N PRO A 51 -4.22 2.51 9.08
CA PRO A 51 -5.05 1.99 7.99
C PRO A 51 -5.83 3.13 7.33
N VAL A 52 -5.83 3.15 5.98
CA VAL A 52 -6.52 4.15 5.17
C VAL A 52 -7.36 3.46 4.11
N PRO A 53 -8.70 3.56 4.17
CA PRO A 53 -9.60 2.98 3.18
C PRO A 53 -9.79 3.96 2.01
N PHE A 54 -8.95 3.88 0.98
CA PHE A 54 -9.05 4.78 -0.17
C PHE A 54 -10.33 4.53 -0.97
N THR A 55 -10.91 5.61 -1.49
CA THR A 55 -11.98 5.58 -2.48
C THR A 55 -11.65 6.62 -3.54
N ASP A 56 -11.56 6.21 -4.80
CA ASP A 56 -11.13 7.05 -5.92
C ASP A 56 -9.79 7.78 -5.68
N GLY A 57 -8.89 7.15 -4.92
CA GLY A 57 -7.55 7.63 -4.62
C GLY A 57 -7.49 8.64 -3.47
N ALA A 58 -8.55 8.83 -2.69
CA ALA A 58 -8.54 9.67 -1.50
C ALA A 58 -9.29 9.04 -0.32
N ALA A 59 -8.95 9.46 0.88
CA ALA A 59 -9.65 9.06 2.10
C ALA A 59 -9.46 10.12 3.20
N GLU A 60 -10.39 10.15 4.14
CA GLU A 60 -10.25 10.92 5.36
C GLU A 60 -10.28 9.97 6.56
N VAL A 61 -9.27 10.06 7.42
CA VAL A 61 -9.17 9.23 8.62
C VAL A 61 -8.78 10.11 9.81
N GLY A 62 -9.72 10.29 10.74
CA GLY A 62 -9.59 11.26 11.82
C GLY A 62 -9.55 12.69 11.28
N ASP A 63 -8.51 13.43 11.66
CA ASP A 63 -8.29 14.83 11.23
C ASP A 63 -7.44 14.95 9.94
N TRP A 64 -7.06 13.82 9.34
CA TRP A 64 -6.12 13.75 8.23
C TRP A 64 -6.81 13.34 6.93
N VAL A 65 -6.43 14.01 5.85
CA VAL A 65 -6.80 13.65 4.49
C VAL A 65 -5.60 13.00 3.84
N TYR A 66 -5.80 11.80 3.31
CA TYR A 66 -4.82 11.05 2.52
C TYR A 66 -5.27 11.03 1.07
N ARG A 67 -4.34 11.24 0.13
CA ARG A 67 -4.64 11.12 -1.30
C ARG A 67 -3.43 10.64 -2.09
N PHE A 68 -3.69 9.91 -3.15
CA PHE A 68 -2.71 9.64 -4.18
C PHE A 68 -2.41 10.91 -4.96
N THR A 69 -1.15 11.13 -5.33
CA THR A 69 -0.80 12.18 -6.29
C THR A 69 -1.48 11.86 -7.63
N PRO A 70 -2.46 12.67 -8.09
CA PRO A 70 -3.34 12.29 -9.18
C PRO A 70 -2.63 12.14 -10.53
N GLU A 71 -1.52 12.86 -10.71
CA GLU A 71 -0.76 12.91 -11.97
C GLU A 71 0.33 11.84 -12.08
N ARG A 72 0.43 10.93 -11.11
CA ARG A 72 1.50 9.93 -11.04
C ARG A 72 0.94 8.52 -10.97
N GLU A 73 1.54 7.64 -11.76
CA GLU A 73 1.23 6.22 -11.75
C GLU A 73 1.96 5.53 -10.58
N VAL A 74 1.50 4.33 -10.24
CA VAL A 74 2.19 3.46 -9.29
C VAL A 74 3.40 2.86 -9.99
N GLU A 75 4.58 3.03 -9.40
CA GLU A 75 5.79 2.40 -9.87
C GLU A 75 5.93 1.01 -9.22
N TYR A 76 6.43 0.03 -9.98
CA TYR A 76 6.56 -1.35 -9.51
C TYR A 76 7.98 -1.85 -9.74
N ALA A 77 8.62 -2.38 -8.70
CA ALA A 77 9.95 -2.97 -8.79
C ALA A 77 10.23 -3.86 -7.58
N ASP A 78 11.09 -4.86 -7.73
CA ASP A 78 11.65 -5.61 -6.59
C ASP A 78 12.66 -4.71 -5.86
N VAL A 79 12.21 -4.01 -4.81
CA VAL A 79 13.06 -3.10 -4.02
C VAL A 79 13.64 -3.77 -2.80
N THR A 80 13.13 -4.93 -2.42
CA THR A 80 13.59 -5.73 -1.28
C THR A 80 14.66 -6.76 -1.68
N GLY A 81 14.73 -7.14 -2.95
CA GLY A 81 15.60 -8.18 -3.48
C GLY A 81 15.07 -9.59 -3.23
N GLU A 82 13.78 -9.73 -2.94
CA GLU A 82 13.13 -11.01 -2.60
C GLU A 82 12.55 -11.73 -3.83
N GLY A 83 12.74 -11.17 -5.03
CA GLY A 83 12.26 -11.75 -6.29
C GLY A 83 10.77 -11.51 -6.54
N VAL A 84 10.15 -10.62 -5.76
CA VAL A 84 8.75 -10.20 -5.86
C VAL A 84 8.73 -8.69 -6.01
N GLU A 85 7.83 -8.18 -6.86
CA GLU A 85 7.70 -6.74 -7.03
C GLU A 85 6.98 -6.09 -5.85
N ASP A 86 7.38 -4.87 -5.54
CA ASP A 86 6.77 -3.99 -4.56
C ASP A 86 6.20 -2.77 -5.28
N ALA A 87 5.14 -2.17 -4.73
CA ALA A 87 4.56 -0.93 -5.21
C ALA A 87 5.20 0.28 -4.52
N LEU A 88 5.54 1.28 -5.33
CA LEU A 88 6.04 2.59 -4.92
C LEU A 88 4.96 3.63 -5.24
N LEU A 89 4.42 4.22 -4.19
CA LEU A 89 3.23 5.07 -4.24
C LEU A 89 3.59 6.47 -3.76
N LEU A 90 3.26 7.51 -4.53
CA LEU A 90 3.31 8.89 -4.04
C LEU A 90 2.00 9.20 -3.31
N VAL A 91 2.09 9.34 -2.00
CA VAL A 91 0.97 9.64 -1.11
C VAL A 91 1.15 11.03 -0.52
N GLU A 92 0.10 11.81 -0.59
CA GLU A 92 -0.01 13.11 0.04
C GLU A 92 -0.88 13.00 1.30
N CYS A 93 -0.49 13.72 2.34
CA CYS A 93 -1.27 13.81 3.55
C CYS A 93 -1.15 15.17 4.26
N GLY A 94 -2.27 15.65 4.80
CA GLY A 94 -2.35 16.87 5.57
C GLY A 94 -3.72 17.08 6.23
N PRO A 95 -3.87 18.12 7.06
CA PRO A 95 -5.18 18.52 7.57
C PRO A 95 -6.11 18.98 6.45
N ARG A 96 -7.43 18.94 6.71
CA ARG A 96 -8.41 19.57 5.80
C ARG A 96 -8.07 21.05 5.60
N ASN A 97 -8.04 21.50 4.34
CA ASN A 97 -7.79 22.89 3.95
C ASN A 97 -6.40 23.46 4.30
N ALA A 98 -5.38 22.60 4.43
CA ALA A 98 -4.00 23.00 4.63
C ALA A 98 -3.10 22.46 3.50
N GLU A 99 -1.82 22.80 3.53
CA GLU A 99 -0.82 22.20 2.65
C GLU A 99 -0.55 20.74 3.05
N TYR A 100 -0.29 19.91 2.04
CA TYR A 100 -0.11 18.47 2.20
C TYR A 100 1.37 18.14 2.07
N SER A 101 1.89 17.36 3.01
CA SER A 101 3.19 16.71 2.82
C SER A 101 3.04 15.57 1.83
N ARG A 102 4.02 15.40 0.95
CA ARG A 102 4.08 14.26 0.03
C ARG A 102 5.24 13.36 0.40
N ALA A 103 5.00 12.05 0.36
CA ALA A 103 6.02 11.03 0.58
C ALA A 103 5.95 9.97 -0.52
N LEU A 104 7.08 9.33 -0.78
CA LEU A 104 7.13 8.07 -1.51
C LEU A 104 7.08 6.94 -0.48
N VAL A 105 6.06 6.09 -0.56
CA VAL A 105 5.88 4.93 0.32
C VAL A 105 6.00 3.65 -0.49
N ALA A 106 6.51 2.60 0.15
CA ALA A 106 6.64 1.28 -0.45
C ALA A 106 5.72 0.29 0.26
N VAL A 107 5.06 -0.56 -0.53
CA VAL A 107 4.10 -1.57 -0.09
C VAL A 107 4.35 -2.85 -0.88
N THR A 108 4.26 -4.00 -0.23
CA THR A 108 4.44 -5.33 -0.85
C THR A 108 3.12 -6.10 -0.91
N GLU A 109 3.14 -7.35 -1.37
CA GLU A 109 1.98 -8.24 -1.47
C GLU A 109 1.12 -8.28 -0.19
N GLY A 110 -0.19 -8.51 -0.36
CA GLY A 110 -1.14 -8.45 0.76
C GLY A 110 -1.26 -7.04 1.35
N PRO A 111 -1.33 -6.03 0.47
CA PRO A 111 -0.80 -4.66 0.61
C PRO A 111 -0.13 -4.31 1.95
N ARG A 112 0.98 -4.99 2.27
CA ARG A 112 1.70 -4.80 3.55
C ARG A 112 2.72 -3.66 3.42
N PRO A 113 2.73 -2.66 4.32
CA PRO A 113 3.70 -1.57 4.23
C PRO A 113 5.13 -2.06 4.46
N LEU A 114 6.03 -1.69 3.56
CA LEU A 114 7.48 -1.78 3.77
C LEU A 114 8.03 -0.52 4.46
N GLY A 115 7.33 0.60 4.31
CA GLY A 115 7.64 1.85 5.00
C GLY A 115 7.71 3.05 4.07
N THR A 116 8.21 4.15 4.60
CA THR A 116 8.43 5.39 3.84
C THR A 116 9.82 5.37 3.22
N VAL A 117 9.91 5.49 1.90
CA VAL A 117 11.19 5.62 1.17
C VAL A 117 11.76 7.02 1.41
N VAL A 118 10.95 8.04 1.15
CA VAL A 118 11.29 9.44 1.44
C VAL A 118 10.06 10.21 1.91
N SER A 119 10.23 11.02 2.95
CA SER A 119 9.26 12.00 3.42
C SER A 119 10.04 13.25 3.82
N PRO A 120 10.11 14.26 2.94
CA PRO A 120 10.81 15.49 3.25
C PRO A 120 10.25 16.18 4.50
N PRO A 121 11.07 16.98 5.23
CA PRO A 121 10.68 17.56 6.50
C PRO A 121 9.62 18.67 6.39
N THR A 122 9.39 19.20 5.18
CA THR A 122 8.41 20.27 4.93
C THR A 122 7.53 19.89 3.75
N TRP A 123 6.31 20.43 3.70
CA TRP A 123 5.39 20.24 2.57
C TRP A 123 5.88 20.88 1.27
N ARG A 124 6.86 21.78 1.35
CA ARG A 124 7.42 22.50 0.19
C ARG A 124 8.45 21.69 -0.57
N GLN A 125 9.00 20.67 0.09
CA GLN A 125 9.89 19.70 -0.53
C GLN A 125 9.07 18.48 -0.91
N VAL A 126 9.01 18.18 -2.20
CA VAL A 126 8.01 17.28 -2.76
C VAL A 126 8.69 16.22 -3.61
N PRO A 127 8.62 14.92 -3.28
CA PRO A 127 9.03 13.87 -4.19
C PRO A 127 8.12 13.89 -5.43
N GLN A 128 8.71 14.06 -6.61
CA GLN A 128 8.00 14.21 -7.87
C GLN A 128 7.90 12.92 -8.65
N SER A 129 8.99 12.16 -8.67
CA SER A 129 9.11 10.91 -9.42
C SER A 129 10.17 10.02 -8.78
N CYS A 130 10.17 8.73 -9.11
CA CYS A 130 11.25 7.84 -8.77
C CYS A 130 11.60 6.91 -9.92
N THR A 131 12.85 6.46 -9.96
CA THR A 131 13.29 5.37 -10.82
C THR A 131 13.96 4.31 -9.96
N VAL A 132 13.80 3.05 -10.34
CA VAL A 132 14.45 1.91 -9.66
C VAL A 132 15.42 1.25 -10.61
N GLN A 133 16.67 1.09 -10.17
CA GLN A 133 17.70 0.37 -10.90
C GLN A 133 18.56 -0.40 -9.91
N ASP A 134 18.74 -1.70 -10.15
CA ASP A 134 19.59 -2.58 -9.33
C ASP A 134 19.31 -2.48 -7.82
N GLY A 135 18.03 -2.41 -7.44
CA GLY A 135 17.57 -2.29 -6.04
C GLY A 135 17.81 -0.91 -5.40
N VAL A 136 18.28 0.07 -6.17
CA VAL A 136 18.41 1.47 -5.75
C VAL A 136 17.22 2.27 -6.25
N ILE A 137 16.57 3.00 -5.34
CA ILE A 137 15.47 3.91 -5.64
C ILE A 137 16.05 5.32 -5.70
N ALA A 138 16.08 5.92 -6.89
CA ALA A 138 16.43 7.32 -7.08
C ALA A 138 15.16 8.16 -7.11
N VAL A 139 15.00 9.09 -6.16
CA VAL A 139 13.81 9.94 -6.02
C VAL A 139 14.19 11.37 -6.37
N GLU A 140 13.49 11.96 -7.33
CA GLU A 140 13.58 13.39 -7.62
C GLU A 140 12.73 14.16 -6.61
N VAL A 141 13.34 15.13 -5.93
CA VAL A 141 12.68 16.02 -4.98
C VAL A 141 12.77 17.44 -5.50
N GLU A 142 11.65 18.13 -5.50
CA GLU A 142 11.54 19.56 -5.84
C GLU A 142 11.33 20.37 -4.56
N ASP A 143 11.99 21.52 -4.45
CA ASP A 143 11.73 22.51 -3.39
C ASP A 143 11.03 23.74 -3.97
N PHE A 144 9.76 23.91 -3.62
CA PHE A 144 8.95 25.03 -4.06
C PHE A 144 9.42 26.39 -3.53
N ASP A 145 10.19 26.46 -2.44
CA ASP A 145 10.74 27.73 -1.94
C ASP A 145 11.82 28.28 -2.87
N THR A 146 12.62 27.39 -3.47
CA THR A 146 13.79 27.75 -4.28
C THR A 146 13.62 27.49 -5.78
N GLY A 147 12.62 26.68 -6.16
CA GLY A 147 12.46 26.13 -7.51
C GLY A 147 13.54 25.12 -7.90
N GLY A 148 14.35 24.67 -6.93
CA GLY A 148 15.43 23.72 -7.16
C GLY A 148 14.94 22.28 -7.16
N THR A 149 15.63 21.42 -7.90
CA THR A 149 15.44 19.96 -7.85
C THR A 149 16.75 19.26 -7.49
N TRP A 150 16.64 18.15 -6.78
CA TRP A 150 17.77 17.25 -6.52
C TRP A 150 17.30 15.79 -6.51
N THR A 151 18.24 14.87 -6.55
CA THR A 151 17.96 13.43 -6.45
C THR A 151 18.46 12.91 -5.12
N GLU A 152 17.62 12.15 -4.43
CA GLU A 152 17.99 11.36 -3.25
C GLU A 152 17.96 9.87 -3.60
N ARG A 153 18.95 9.12 -3.13
CA ARG A 153 19.05 7.68 -3.40
C ARG A 153 18.83 6.86 -2.15
N TYR A 154 18.01 5.83 -2.28
CA TYR A 154 17.64 4.92 -1.20
C TYR A 154 17.87 3.47 -1.61
N ARG A 155 18.08 2.61 -0.62
CA ARG A 155 18.03 1.15 -0.79
C ARG A 155 17.30 0.51 0.39
N TRP A 156 16.75 -0.67 0.17
CA TRP A 156 16.27 -1.51 1.26
C TRP A 156 17.45 -2.04 2.10
N ALA A 157 17.34 -1.95 3.42
CA ALA A 157 18.30 -2.52 4.35
C ALA A 157 17.65 -3.66 5.15
N GLN A 158 17.93 -4.91 4.75
CA GLN A 158 17.33 -6.10 5.38
C GLN A 158 17.53 -6.15 6.90
N SER A 159 18.68 -5.68 7.40
CA SER A 159 18.99 -5.67 8.84
C SER A 159 18.11 -4.71 9.65
N ALA A 160 17.64 -3.63 9.03
CA ALA A 160 16.79 -2.63 9.67
C ALA A 160 15.31 -2.79 9.30
N GLN A 161 15.00 -3.59 8.27
CA GLN A 161 13.67 -3.67 7.66
C GLN A 161 13.15 -2.27 7.30
N ALA A 162 14.01 -1.47 6.67
CA ALA A 162 13.73 -0.07 6.34
C ALA A 162 14.52 0.39 5.11
N PHE A 163 14.03 1.45 4.46
CA PHE A 163 14.78 2.17 3.42
C PHE A 163 15.82 3.09 4.07
N VAL A 164 17.05 3.02 3.57
CA VAL A 164 18.16 3.87 4.02
C VAL A 164 18.66 4.71 2.86
N ARG A 165 18.92 5.99 3.13
CA ARG A 165 19.57 6.89 2.18
C ARG A 165 21.03 6.49 1.99
N ILE A 166 21.53 6.52 0.76
CA ILE A 166 22.87 6.01 0.39
C ILE A 166 23.79 7.04 -0.26
N ASP A 167 23.34 8.28 -0.42
CA ASP A 167 24.11 9.40 -0.97
C ASP A 167 24.39 10.50 0.06
N ALA A 168 24.33 10.14 1.35
CA ALA A 168 24.68 11.01 2.48
C ALA A 168 26.19 11.07 2.74
#